data_AF-A0A1R0M8G8-F1
#
_entry.id   AF-A0A1R0M8G8-F1
#
_cell.length_a   1.000
_cell.length_b   1.000
_cell.length_c   1.000
_cell.angle_alpha   90.00
_cell.angle_beta   90.00
_cell.angle_gamma   90.00
#
_symmetry.space_group_name_H-M   'P 1'
#
loop_
_entity.id
_entity.type
_entity.pdbx_description
1 polymer ?
#
loop_
_entity_poly.entity_id
_entity_poly.type
_entity_poly.pdbx_seq_one_letter_code
_entity_poly.pdbx_strand_id
1 'polypeptide(L)'
;MISYGGGLLHVTLTRKTGLNKLARLLEAEATLGMHEEATVVYKCRKGVLRQVMPIETLAQMVKQEADAIDQIRPEGAVRVGM
;
A
#
# COMPACT_ATOMS: atom_id res chain seq x y z
N MET A 1 4.21 -4.90 -5.57
CA MET A 1 5.27 -5.94 -5.60
C MET A 1 6.16 -5.69 -4.40
N ILE A 2 6.45 -6.72 -3.60
CA ILE A 2 7.30 -6.61 -2.42
C ILE A 2 8.60 -7.39 -2.73
N SER A 3 9.75 -6.78 -2.47
CA SER A 3 11.06 -7.40 -2.61
C SER A 3 11.89 -7.11 -1.36
N TYR A 4 12.71 -8.06 -0.95
CA TYR A 4 13.57 -7.95 0.21
C TYR A 4 15.03 -7.79 -0.24
N GLY A 5 15.78 -6.89 0.41
CA GLY A 5 17.21 -6.72 0.15
C GLY A 5 17.88 -5.87 1.23
N GLY A 6 18.95 -6.39 1.84
CA GLY A 6 19.80 -5.62 2.76
C GLY A 6 19.11 -5.12 4.03
N GLY A 7 18.13 -5.86 4.57
CA GLY A 7 17.37 -5.45 5.75
C GLY A 7 16.25 -4.44 5.47
N LEU A 8 16.04 -4.07 4.21
CA LEU A 8 15.02 -3.10 3.78
C LEU A 8 13.91 -3.78 2.99
N LEU A 9 12.67 -3.39 3.29
CA LEU A 9 11.51 -3.85 2.55
C LEU A 9 11.24 -2.93 1.35
N HIS A 10 11.36 -3.43 0.12
CA HIS A 10 11.04 -2.67 -1.09
C HIS A 10 9.61 -2.92 -1.53
N VAL A 11 8.76 -1.90 -1.43
CA VAL A 11 7.35 -1.94 -1.81
C VAL A 11 7.13 -1.12 -3.07
N THR A 12 6.94 -1.79 -4.21
CA THR A 12 6.55 -1.11 -5.45
C THR A 12 5.03 -1.05 -5.57
N LEU A 13 4.51 0.18 -5.64
CA LEU A 13 3.13 0.52 -5.85
C LEU A 13 2.88 0.88 -7.33
N THR A 14 1.81 0.30 -7.88
CA THR A 14 1.27 0.61 -9.21
C THR A 14 -0.24 0.83 -9.11
N ARG A 15 -0.86 1.43 -10.13
CA ARG A 15 -2.33 1.63 -10.17
C ARG A 15 -3.15 0.33 -10.04
N LYS A 16 -2.57 -0.84 -10.34
CA LYS A 16 -3.23 -2.15 -10.21
C LYS A 16 -2.90 -2.86 -8.89
N THR A 17 -2.14 -2.22 -8.01
CA THR A 17 -1.76 -2.84 -6.74
C THR A 17 -3.00 -2.90 -5.85
N GLY A 18 -3.38 -4.11 -5.44
CA GLY A 18 -4.47 -4.29 -4.48
C GLY A 18 -4.07 -3.75 -3.11
N LEU A 19 -4.47 -2.53 -2.80
CA LEU A 19 -4.09 -1.80 -1.58
C LEU A 19 -4.54 -2.54 -0.31
N ASN A 20 -5.73 -3.16 -0.31
CA ASN A 20 -6.19 -4.01 0.80
C ASN A 20 -5.25 -5.18 1.11
N LYS A 21 -4.78 -5.90 0.07
CA LYS A 21 -3.86 -7.02 0.27
C LYS A 21 -2.50 -6.54 0.75
N LEU A 22 -2.06 -5.38 0.25
CA LEU A 22 -0.81 -4.78 0.66
C LEU A 22 -0.84 -4.28 2.11
N ALA A 23 -1.93 -3.65 2.53
CA ALA A 23 -2.13 -3.19 3.91
C ALA A 23 -1.99 -4.36 4.90
N ARG A 24 -2.68 -5.48 4.65
CA ARG A 24 -2.59 -6.68 5.50
C ARG A 24 -1.18 -7.27 5.58
N LEU A 25 -0.44 -7.27 4.47
CA LEU A 25 0.94 -7.75 4.44
C LEU A 25 1.87 -6.84 5.24
N LEU A 26 1.70 -5.52 5.12
CA LEU A 26 2.50 -4.54 5.86
C LEU A 26 2.19 -4.53 7.36
N GLU A 27 0.93 -4.72 7.75
CA GLU A 27 0.55 -4.88 9.16
C GLU A 27 1.16 -6.15 9.76
N ALA A 28 1.17 -7.26 9.01
CA ALA A 28 1.81 -8.49 9.45
C ALA A 28 3.34 -8.31 9.62
N GLU A 29 4.00 -7.65 8.67
CA GLU A 29 5.44 -7.33 8.77
C GLU A 29 5.75 -6.41 9.97
N ALA A 30 4.94 -5.38 10.20
CA ALA A 30 5.06 -4.51 11.37
C ALA A 30 4.91 -5.29 12.68
N THR A 31 3.94 -6.20 12.75
CA THR A 31 3.68 -7.00 13.95
C THR A 31 4.79 -8.00 14.23
N LEU A 32 5.39 -8.56 13.17
CA LEU A 32 6.51 -9.51 13.28
C LEU A 32 7.84 -8.80 13.59
N GLY A 33 7.91 -7.47 13.44
CA GLY A 33 9.10 -6.67 13.76
C GLY A 33 10.33 -7.03 12.94
N MET A 34 10.14 -7.66 11.77
CA MET A 34 11.25 -8.20 10.97
C MET A 34 12.05 -7.11 10.25
N HIS A 35 11.46 -5.94 10.06
CA HIS A 35 12.03 -4.86 9.27
C HIS A 35 11.63 -3.52 9.90
N GLU A 36 12.60 -2.62 10.06
CA GLU A 36 12.35 -1.27 10.60
C GLU A 36 11.90 -0.30 9.51
N GLU A 37 12.48 -0.41 8.31
CA GLU A 37 12.27 0.53 7.22
C GLU A 37 11.77 -0.13 5.93
N ALA A 38 10.85 0.57 5.25
CA ALA A 38 10.40 0.24 3.91
C ALA A 38 10.74 1.35 2.92
N THR A 39 11.26 0.95 1.77
CA THR A 39 11.35 1.80 0.59
C THR A 39 10.09 1.61 -0.26
N VAL A 40 9.29 2.65 -0.37
CA VAL A 40 8.16 2.72 -1.30
C VAL A 40 8.63 3.25 -2.65
N VAL A 41 8.23 2.57 -3.72
CA VAL A 41 8.46 2.98 -5.10
C VAL A 41 7.11 3.12 -5.78
N TYR A 42 6.65 4.35 -6.00
CA TYR A 42 5.43 4.63 -6.76
C TYR A 42 5.78 4.86 -8.23
N LYS A 43 5.33 3.94 -9.11
CA LYS A 43 5.54 4.07 -10.56
C LYS A 43 4.35 4.77 -11.20
N CYS A 44 4.55 6.02 -11.61
CA CYS A 44 3.63 6.83 -12.42
C CYS A 44 3.93 6.68 -13.92
N ARG A 45 2.97 7.06 -14.79
CA ARG A 45 3.22 7.18 -16.24
C ARG A 45 4.36 8.13 -16.61
N LYS A 46 4.64 9.14 -15.78
CA LYS A 46 5.63 10.20 -16.03
C LYS A 46 6.92 10.07 -15.22
N GLY A 47 7.07 9.03 -14.39
CA GLY A 47 8.25 8.89 -13.55
C GLY A 47 8.07 7.94 -12.38
N VAL A 48 9.11 7.83 -11.56
CA VAL A 48 9.16 6.97 -10.38
C VAL A 48 9.42 7.84 -9.17
N LEU A 49 8.55 7.78 -8.17
CA LEU A 49 8.75 8.42 -6.88
C LEU A 49 9.21 7.37 -5.87
N ARG A 50 10.32 7.64 -5.18
CA ARG A 50 10.89 6.74 -4.19
C ARG A 50 10.95 7.44 -2.85
N GLN A 51 10.42 6.79 -1.81
CA GLN A 51 10.40 7.32 -0.45
C GLN A 51 10.77 6.21 0.51
N VAL A 52 11.64 6.49 1.47
CA VAL A 52 11.97 5.57 2.57
C VAL A 52 11.23 6.06 3.81
N MET A 53 10.57 5.14 4.51
CA MET A 53 9.83 5.44 5.73
C MET A 53 9.72 4.20 6.62
N PRO A 54 9.39 4.36 7.91
CA PRO A 54 9.13 3.22 8.80
C PRO A 54 7.97 2.36 8.29
N ILE A 55 8.06 1.04 8.53
CA ILE A 55 7.03 0.10 8.08
C ILE A 55 5.69 0.37 8.74
N GLU A 56 5.68 0.74 10.01
CA GLU A 56 4.45 1.08 10.74
C GLU A 56 3.74 2.27 10.08
N THR A 57 4.50 3.32 9.74
CA THR A 57 3.97 4.49 9.03
C THR A 57 3.43 4.10 7.65
N LEU A 58 4.16 3.25 6.92
CA LEU A 58 3.71 2.77 5.62
C LEU A 58 2.43 1.93 5.71
N ALA A 59 2.33 1.05 6.70
CA ALA A 59 1.14 0.23 6.93
C ALA A 59 -0.09 1.10 7.21
N GLN A 60 0.05 2.12 8.06
CA GLN A 60 -1.02 3.08 8.37
C GLN A 60 -1.45 3.87 7.14
N MET A 61 -0.50 4.40 6.36
CA MET A 61 -0.82 5.14 5.13
C MET A 61 -1.55 4.28 4.10
N VAL A 62 -1.06 3.06 3.84
CA VAL A 62 -1.68 2.15 2.87
C VAL A 62 -3.07 1.72 3.34
N LYS A 63 -3.28 1.55 4.65
CA LYS A 63 -4.60 1.26 5.23
C LYS A 63 -5.57 2.42 5.04
N GLN A 64 -5.16 3.65 5.36
CA GLN A 64 -6.00 4.84 5.17
C GLN A 64 -6.40 5.01 3.69
N GLU A 65 -5.47 4.83 2.77
CA GLU A 65 -5.76 4.89 1.32
C GLU A 65 -6.68 3.75 0.86
N ALA A 66 -6.51 2.55 1.42
CA ALA A 66 -7.36 1.41 1.11
C ALA A 66 -8.80 1.62 1.64
N ASP A 67 -8.94 2.10 2.86
CA ASP A 67 -10.22 2.44 3.49
C ASP A 67 -10.88 3.63 2.77
N ALA A 68 -10.12 4.63 2.33
CA ALA A 68 -10.64 5.75 1.55
C ALA A 68 -11.20 5.27 0.20
N ILE A 69 -10.53 4.34 -0.49
CA ILE A 69 -11.03 3.76 -1.74
C ILE A 69 -12.30 2.93 -1.50
N ASP A 70 -12.39 2.22 -0.38
CA ASP A 70 -13.60 1.48 0.00
C ASP A 70 -14.76 2.45 0.35
N GLN A 71 -14.46 3.56 1.02
CA GLN A 71 -15.40 4.65 1.33
C GLN A 71 -15.78 5.53 0.14
N ILE A 72 -15.04 5.49 -0.97
CA ILE A 72 -15.44 6.09 -2.26
C ILE A 72 -16.35 5.15 -3.06
N ARG A 73 -16.51 3.88 -2.62
CA ARG A 73 -17.46 2.91 -3.20
C ARG A 73 -18.90 2.88 -2.64
N PRO A 74 -19.48 3.85 -1.91
CA PRO A 74 -20.88 3.75 -1.49
C PRO A 74 -21.88 4.08 -2.62
N GLU A 75 -21.43 4.54 -3.80
CA GLU A 75 -22.36 5.02 -4.85
C GLU A 75 -22.36 4.19 -6.14
N GLY A 76 -21.39 3.28 -6.33
CA GLY A 76 -21.33 2.41 -7.53
C GLY A 76 -22.21 1.17 -7.48
N ALA A 77 -22.82 0.87 -6.32
CA ALA A 77 -23.74 -0.25 -6.11
C ALA A 77 -25.20 0.21 -5.90
N VAL A 78 -25.50 1.50 -6.10
CA VAL A 78 -26.87 1.98 -6.23
C VAL A 78 -27.28 1.81 -7.70
N ARG A 79 -27.95 0.69 -7.97
CA ARG A 79 -28.89 0.45 -9.07
C ARG A 79 -29.12 1.65 -10.02
N VAL A 80 -28.45 1.68 -11.16
CA VAL A 80 -29.02 2.25 -12.40
C VAL A 80 -29.43 1.06 -13.26
N GLY A 81 -30.53 0.46 -12.84
CA GLY A 81 -31.13 -0.76 -13.35
C GLY A 81 -32.52 -0.88 -12.75
N MET A 82 -33.30 0.20 -12.87
CA MET A 82 -34.75 0.28 -12.72
C MET A 82 -35.23 1.43 -13.59
#